data_AF-A0A975X561-F1
#
_entry.id   AF-A0A975X561-F1
#
_cell.length_a   1.000
_cell.length_b   1.000
_cell.length_c   1.000
_cell.angle_alpha   90.00
_cell.angle_beta   90.00
_cell.angle_gamma   90.00
#
_symmetry.space_group_name_H-M   'P 1'
#
loop_
_entity.id
_entity.type
_entity.pdbx_description
1 polymer ?
#
loop_
_entity_poly.entity_id
_entity_poly.type
_entity_poly.pdbx_seq_one_letter_code
_entity_poly.pdbx_strand_id
1 'polypeptide(L)'
;MPDIEQRVALAMIARSPVERLLQAKKERGWTKLKVYADVDGAFTRDYVSPEDADVPGYSVFTRRDGKIRHFWSGEMYALTSDPGQDPRGAPDLDPLWTLLDTTPEGRGGDWYPQLEYGSSS
;
A
#
# COMPACT_ATOMS: atom_id res chain seq x y z
N MET A 1 -4.88 -10.76 0.30
CA MET A 1 -5.39 -10.38 1.63
C MET A 1 -6.91 -10.40 1.60
N PRO A 2 -7.57 -11.33 2.31
CA PRO A 2 -8.95 -11.70 2.03
C PRO A 2 -9.97 -10.56 2.22
N ASP A 3 -9.86 -9.75 3.27
CA ASP A 3 -10.83 -8.68 3.54
C ASP A 3 -10.67 -7.50 2.57
N ILE A 4 -9.50 -6.89 2.59
CA ILE A 4 -9.24 -5.66 1.83
C ILE A 4 -9.37 -5.85 0.31
N GLU A 5 -8.99 -7.02 -0.21
CA GLU A 5 -9.04 -7.29 -1.66
C GLU A 5 -10.44 -7.48 -2.24
N GLN A 6 -11.48 -7.57 -1.40
CA GLN A 6 -12.87 -7.49 -1.88
C GLN A 6 -13.28 -6.07 -2.28
N ARG A 7 -12.57 -5.06 -1.75
CA ARG A 7 -12.90 -3.65 -1.94
C ARG A 7 -11.90 -2.96 -2.85
N VAL A 8 -10.61 -3.25 -2.68
CA VAL A 8 -9.53 -2.58 -3.39
C VAL A 8 -8.37 -3.52 -3.69
N ALA A 9 -7.67 -3.31 -4.80
CA ALA A 9 -6.41 -4.01 -5.02
C ALA A 9 -5.33 -3.45 -4.08
N LEU A 10 -4.48 -4.33 -3.52
CA LEU A 10 -3.36 -3.96 -2.66
C LEU A 10 -2.03 -4.43 -3.26
N ALA A 11 -1.04 -3.52 -3.27
CA ALA A 11 0.31 -3.78 -3.75
C ALA A 11 1.34 -3.16 -2.82
N MET A 12 2.37 -3.93 -2.45
CA MET A 12 3.58 -3.40 -1.83
C MET A 12 4.65 -3.27 -2.90
N ILE A 13 5.28 -2.11 -2.99
CA ILE A 13 6.33 -1.81 -3.97
C ILE A 13 7.61 -1.49 -3.19
N ALA A 14 8.75 -1.99 -3.67
CA ALA A 14 10.04 -1.68 -3.09
C ALA A 14 11.15 -1.71 -4.14
N ARG A 15 12.16 -0.87 -3.95
CA ARG A 15 13.34 -0.76 -4.83
C ARG A 15 14.38 -1.80 -4.51
N SER A 16 14.01 -3.05 -4.70
CA SER A 16 14.86 -4.19 -4.43
C SER A 16 14.62 -5.23 -5.52
N PRO A 17 15.64 -6.02 -5.91
CA PRO A 17 15.45 -7.16 -6.78
C PRO A 17 14.35 -8.08 -6.26
N VAL A 18 13.56 -8.65 -7.18
CA VAL A 18 12.38 -9.45 -6.85
C VAL A 18 12.73 -10.67 -5.99
N GLU A 19 13.89 -11.27 -6.20
CA GLU A 19 14.39 -12.43 -5.44
C GLU A 19 14.54 -12.08 -3.96
N ARG A 20 15.09 -10.89 -3.65
CA ARG A 20 15.25 -10.41 -2.27
C ARG A 20 13.90 -10.12 -1.63
N LEU A 21 12.93 -9.58 -2.39
CA LEU A 21 11.57 -9.35 -1.90
C LEU A 21 10.83 -10.66 -1.60
N LEU A 22 10.97 -11.66 -2.47
CA LEU A 22 10.37 -12.98 -2.27
C LEU A 22 10.97 -13.69 -1.06
N GLN A 23 12.29 -13.61 -0.87
CA GLN A 23 12.96 -14.14 0.31
C GLN A 23 12.47 -13.46 1.60
N ALA A 24 12.40 -12.12 1.61
CA ALA A 24 11.89 -11.37 2.76
C ALA A 24 10.43 -11.73 3.09
N LYS A 25 9.56 -11.91 2.09
CA LYS A 25 8.19 -12.40 2.30
C LYS A 25 8.17 -13.77 2.98
N LYS A 26 9.02 -14.69 2.52
CA LYS A 26 9.09 -16.05 3.05
C LYS A 26 9.54 -16.04 4.51
N GLU A 27 10.59 -15.31 4.83
CA GLU A 27 11.12 -15.18 6.19
C GLU A 27 10.10 -14.58 7.17
N ARG A 28 9.25 -13.66 6.70
CA ARG A 28 8.21 -13.01 7.49
C ARG A 28 6.86 -13.74 7.49
N GLY A 29 6.76 -14.88 6.81
CA GLY A 29 5.50 -15.63 6.68
C GLY A 29 4.40 -14.88 5.91
N TRP A 30 4.77 -13.90 5.07
CA TRP A 30 3.82 -13.11 4.28
C TRP A 30 3.31 -13.89 3.07
N THR A 31 2.22 -14.63 3.27
CA THR A 31 1.66 -15.52 2.24
C THR A 31 0.70 -14.83 1.27
N LYS A 32 0.03 -13.76 1.69
CA LYS A 32 -1.07 -13.11 0.94
C LYS A 32 -0.74 -11.73 0.36
N LEU A 33 0.38 -11.12 0.76
CA LEU A 33 0.77 -9.77 0.31
C LEU A 33 1.42 -9.82 -1.06
N LYS A 34 0.91 -9.08 -2.05
CA LYS A 34 1.55 -8.96 -3.36
C LYS A 34 2.70 -7.95 -3.27
N VAL A 35 3.88 -8.33 -3.76
CA VAL A 35 5.07 -7.46 -3.79
C VAL A 35 5.54 -7.27 -5.23
N TYR A 36 5.99 -6.07 -5.53
CA TYR A 36 6.48 -5.66 -6.85
C TYR A 36 7.83 -4.97 -6.69
N ALA A 37 8.73 -5.21 -7.64
CA ALA A 37 10.06 -4.63 -7.67
C ALA A 37 10.06 -3.36 -8.53
N ASP A 38 10.53 -2.25 -7.96
CA ASP A 38 10.73 -0.96 -8.63
C ASP A 38 12.23 -0.73 -8.84
N VAL A 39 12.86 -1.57 -9.68
CA VAL A 39 14.33 -1.64 -9.79
C VAL A 39 14.93 -0.40 -10.45
N ASP A 40 14.21 0.22 -11.39
CA ASP A 40 14.63 1.48 -12.01
C ASP A 40 14.25 2.72 -11.18
N GLY A 41 13.48 2.54 -10.11
CA GLY A 41 13.05 3.58 -9.19
C GLY A 41 12.00 4.54 -9.76
N ALA A 42 11.44 4.27 -10.94
CA ALA A 42 10.53 5.21 -11.60
C ALA A 42 9.26 5.44 -10.79
N PHE A 43 8.71 4.38 -10.17
CA PHE A 43 7.52 4.53 -9.32
C PHE A 43 7.84 5.32 -8.06
N THR A 44 8.94 4.98 -7.37
CA THR A 44 9.34 5.64 -6.13
C THR A 44 9.61 7.12 -6.36
N ARG A 45 10.29 7.47 -7.46
CA ARG A 45 10.54 8.86 -7.85
C ARG A 45 9.26 9.66 -7.99
N ASP A 46 8.27 9.10 -8.68
CA ASP A 46 7.05 9.82 -9.05
C ASP A 46 6.03 9.91 -7.89
N TYR A 47 6.04 8.96 -6.95
CA TYR A 47 4.97 8.82 -5.95
C TYR A 47 5.41 8.72 -4.49
N VAL A 48 6.71 8.72 -4.21
CA VAL A 48 7.23 8.54 -2.84
C VAL A 48 8.29 9.60 -2.51
N SER A 49 9.42 9.59 -3.20
CA SER A 49 10.48 10.58 -3.05
C SER A 49 11.28 10.69 -4.35
N PRO A 50 11.52 11.92 -4.85
CA PRO A 50 12.33 12.12 -6.03
C PRO A 50 13.82 11.79 -5.79
N GLU A 51 14.24 11.67 -4.53
CA GLU A 51 15.56 11.22 -4.12
C GLU A 51 15.64 9.69 -4.01
N ASP A 52 16.88 9.17 -4.10
CA ASP A 52 17.23 7.76 -3.90
C ASP A 52 17.14 7.37 -2.42
N ALA A 53 15.97 7.55 -1.79
CA ALA A 53 15.76 7.45 -0.35
C ALA A 53 14.89 6.26 0.05
N ASP A 54 15.26 5.61 1.16
CA ASP A 54 14.47 4.54 1.78
C ASP A 54 13.40 5.13 2.71
N VAL A 55 12.41 5.79 2.12
CA VAL A 55 11.26 6.38 2.81
C VAL A 55 9.97 5.62 2.51
N PRO A 56 9.07 5.42 3.49
CA PRO A 56 7.77 4.81 3.21
C PRO A 56 6.85 5.79 2.49
N GLY A 57 6.00 5.25 1.61
CA GLY A 57 4.94 5.99 0.94
C GLY A 57 3.65 5.17 0.88
N TYR A 58 2.52 5.87 0.89
CA TYR A 58 1.19 5.28 0.73
C TYR A 58 0.37 6.14 -0.23
N SER A 59 -0.08 5.51 -1.31
CA SER A 59 -0.79 6.18 -2.41
C SER A 59 -1.96 5.32 -2.89
N VAL A 60 -3.08 5.96 -3.20
CA VAL A 60 -4.27 5.35 -3.77
C VAL A 60 -4.41 5.79 -5.23
N PHE A 61 -4.64 4.80 -6.09
CA PHE A 61 -4.87 4.99 -7.51
C PHE A 61 -6.26 4.50 -7.89
N THR A 62 -6.84 5.15 -8.88
CA THR A 62 -8.14 4.75 -9.46
C THR A 62 -7.95 4.37 -10.92
N ARG A 63 -8.78 3.44 -11.40
CA ARG A 63 -8.89 3.14 -12.83
C ARG A 63 -10.27 3.57 -13.32
N ARG A 64 -10.31 4.56 -14.21
CA ARG A 64 -11.56 5.03 -14.87
C ARG A 64 -11.31 5.17 -16.36
N ASP A 65 -12.18 4.55 -17.16
CA ASP A 65 -12.09 4.53 -18.63
C ASP A 65 -10.74 3.98 -19.13
N GLY A 66 -10.26 2.90 -18.51
CA GLY A 66 -8.97 2.27 -18.84
C GLY A 66 -7.73 3.05 -18.41
N LYS A 67 -7.88 4.26 -17.84
CA LYS A 67 -6.75 5.10 -17.41
C LYS A 67 -6.56 5.03 -15.91
N ILE A 68 -5.31 4.84 -15.50
CA ILE A 68 -4.88 4.98 -14.10
C ILE A 68 -4.73 6.46 -13.78
N ARG A 69 -5.24 6.88 -12.62
CA ARG A 69 -5.07 8.22 -12.08
C ARG A 69 -4.70 8.11 -10.61
N HIS A 70 -3.74 8.92 -10.19
CA HIS A 70 -3.51 9.18 -8.77
C HIS A 70 -4.75 9.83 -8.17
N PHE A 71 -5.13 9.40 -6.97
CA PHE A 71 -6.30 9.92 -6.26
C PHE A 71 -5.93 10.54 -4.91
N TRP A 72 -5.06 9.87 -4.16
CA TRP A 72 -4.70 10.29 -2.81
C TRP A 72 -3.30 9.80 -2.45
N SER A 73 -2.57 10.55 -1.64
CA SER A 73 -1.32 10.12 -0.98
C SER A 73 -1.22 10.70 0.41
N GLY A 74 -0.53 9.99 1.30
CA GLY A 74 -0.15 10.54 2.59
C GLY A 74 0.91 11.64 2.43
N GLU A 75 0.73 12.75 3.16
CA GLU A 75 1.67 13.89 3.12
C GLU A 75 2.66 13.91 4.29
N MET A 76 2.59 12.95 5.22
CA MET A 76 3.62 12.79 6.26
C MET A 76 4.75 11.92 5.72
N TYR A 77 5.92 12.54 5.53
CA TYR A 77 7.12 11.95 4.93
C TYR A 77 8.37 12.22 5.80
N ALA A 78 9.54 12.21 5.18
CA ALA A 78 10.86 12.44 5.78
C ALA A 78 10.99 13.69 6.67
N LEU A 79 10.39 14.82 6.31
CA LEU A 79 10.54 16.06 7.07
C LEU A 79 9.59 16.18 8.27
N THR A 80 8.68 15.21 8.43
CA THR A 80 7.70 15.19 9.52
C THR A 80 8.04 14.20 10.64
N SER A 81 9.21 13.54 10.58
CA SER A 81 9.66 12.68 11.66
C SER A 81 10.20 13.48 12.85
N ASP A 82 9.89 12.99 14.05
CA ASP A 82 10.52 13.49 15.27
C ASP A 82 12.03 13.16 15.26
N PRO A 83 12.89 13.98 15.91
CA PRO A 83 14.32 13.71 15.99
C PRO A 83 14.64 12.29 16.47
N GLY A 84 15.38 11.53 15.65
CA GLY A 84 15.80 10.16 15.96
C GLY A 84 14.76 9.07 15.64
N GLN A 85 13.67 9.38 14.95
CA GLN A 85 12.68 8.42 14.48
C GLN A 85 12.77 8.19 12.97
N ASP A 86 12.44 6.97 12.54
CA ASP A 86 12.28 6.66 11.12
C ASP A 86 11.11 7.48 10.53
N PRO A 87 11.24 7.92 9.26
CA PRO A 87 10.17 8.61 8.57
C PRO A 87 8.96 7.69 8.42
N ARG A 88 7.76 8.20 8.72
CA ARG A 88 6.51 7.44 8.65
C ARG A 88 5.30 8.35 8.52
N GLY A 89 4.20 7.76 8.05
CA GLY A 89 2.87 8.34 8.20
C GLY A 89 2.42 8.41 9.67
N ALA A 90 1.28 9.06 9.90
CA ALA A 90 0.60 9.00 11.19
C ALA A 90 0.31 7.54 11.58
N PRO A 91 0.46 7.15 12.85
CA PRO A 91 0.05 5.81 13.29
C PRO A 91 -1.46 5.62 13.12
N ASP A 92 -1.86 4.51 12.53
CA ASP A 92 -3.27 4.16 12.31
C ASP A 92 -3.68 3.01 13.24
N LEU A 93 -4.59 3.28 14.17
CA LEU A 93 -5.13 2.27 15.09
C LEU A 93 -6.02 1.23 14.37
N ASP A 94 -6.67 1.65 13.28
CA ASP A 94 -7.64 0.85 12.52
C ASP A 94 -7.26 0.79 11.03
N PRO A 95 -6.17 0.08 10.67
CA PRO A 95 -5.55 0.18 9.34
C PRO A 95 -6.46 -0.24 8.17
N LEU A 96 -7.39 -1.18 8.40
CA LEU A 96 -8.36 -1.56 7.37
C LEU A 96 -9.30 -0.40 7.03
N TRP A 97 -9.86 0.25 8.05
CA TRP A 97 -10.84 1.32 7.87
C TRP A 97 -10.19 2.58 7.35
N THR A 98 -9.02 2.96 7.88
CA THR A 98 -8.23 4.08 7.34
C THR A 98 -7.96 3.90 5.85
N LEU A 99 -7.51 2.70 5.44
CA LEU A 99 -7.20 2.44 4.04
C LEU A 99 -8.43 2.63 3.16
N LEU A 100 -9.60 2.10 3.56
CA LEU A 100 -10.84 2.26 2.80
C LEU A 100 -11.29 3.72 2.72
N ASP A 101 -11.13 4.51 3.78
CA ASP A 101 -11.53 5.93 3.80
C ASP A 101 -10.73 6.81 2.84
N THR A 102 -9.51 6.39 2.45
CA THR A 102 -8.70 7.11 1.45
C THR A 102 -9.03 6.73 0.01
N THR A 103 -10.01 5.85 -0.21
CA THR A 103 -10.48 5.46 -1.55
C THR A 103 -11.75 6.22 -1.93
N PRO A 104 -12.04 6.45 -3.23
CA PRO A 104 -13.23 7.19 -3.65
C PRO A 104 -14.55 6.59 -3.14
N GLU A 105 -14.61 5.26 -3.02
CA GLU A 105 -15.77 4.52 -2.55
C GLU A 105 -15.91 4.55 -1.02
N GLY A 106 -14.86 4.97 -0.31
CA GLY A 106 -14.81 4.99 1.15
C GLY A 106 -15.05 3.61 1.77
N ARG A 107 -15.45 3.60 3.05
CA ARG A 107 -15.84 2.38 3.77
C ARG A 107 -17.11 1.71 3.26
N GLY A 108 -17.99 2.41 2.54
CA GLY A 108 -19.32 1.91 2.16
C GLY A 108 -20.25 1.65 3.37
N GLY A 109 -21.47 1.17 3.11
CA GLY A 109 -22.48 0.94 4.17
C GLY A 109 -23.00 -0.49 4.25
N ASP A 110 -22.62 -1.35 3.31
CA ASP A 110 -23.19 -2.67 3.03
C ASP A 110 -22.17 -3.81 3.12
N TRP A 111 -20.97 -3.52 3.61
CA TRP A 111 -19.87 -4.48 3.71
C TRP A 111 -19.17 -4.41 5.07
N TYR A 112 -18.77 -5.57 5.57
CA TYR A 112 -17.97 -5.74 6.78
C TYR A 112 -17.08 -6.99 6.63
N PRO A 113 -15.86 -7.03 7.18
CA PRO A 113 -15.02 -8.22 7.11
C PRO A 113 -15.70 -9.44 7.77
N GLN A 114 -15.55 -10.61 7.16
CA GLN A 114 -16.18 -11.86 7.58
C GLN A 114 -15.13 -12.89 7.96
N LEU A 115 -15.50 -13.82 8.84
CA LEU A 115 -14.61 -14.90 9.27
C LEU A 115 -14.32 -15.88 8.13
N GLU A 116 -15.26 -16.04 7.21
CA GLU A 116 -15.17 -16.95 6.08
C GLU A 116 -15.73 -16.27 4.83
N TYR A 117 -15.02 -16.39 3.72
CA TYR A 117 -15.49 -15.98 2.41
C TYR A 117 -15.78 -17.22 1.60
N GLY A 118 -16.98 -17.30 1.02
CA GLY A 118 -17.33 -18.40 0.13
C GLY A 118 -16.28 -18.56 -0.96
N SER A 119 -15.85 -19.79 -1.23
CA SER A 119 -14.96 -20.08 -2.34
C SER A 119 -15.68 -19.80 -3.65
N SER A 120 -15.46 -18.63 -4.25
CA SER A 120 -15.86 -18.36 -5.63
C SER A 120 -15.11 -19.36 -6.53
N SER A 121 -15.88 -20.24 -7.16
CA SER A 121 -15.42 -21.24 -8.13
C SER A 121 -14.91 -20.60 -9.40
#